data_AF-A0A7N2N7F2-F1
#
_entry.id   AF-A0A7N2N7F2-F1
#
_cell.length_a   1.000
_cell.length_b   1.000
_cell.length_c   1.000
_cell.angle_alpha   90.00
_cell.angle_beta   90.00
_cell.angle_gamma   90.00
#
_symmetry.space_group_name_H-M   'P 1'
#
loop_
_entity.id
_entity.type
_entity.pdbx_description
1 polymer ?
#
loop_
_entity_poly.entity_id
_entity_poly.type
_entity_poly.pdbx_seq_one_letter_code
_entity_poly.pdbx_strand_id
1 'polypeptide(L)'
;MKELGTCAPYSLPTILENGVLKLLSLLQSPKKGISSVLDAALVQPDISGVYLFSGKGRTINSSALSHNSKLAHEPWTTSYNLFMQS
;
A
#
# COMPACT_ATOMS: atom_id res chain seq x y z
N MET A 1 -44.48 20.99 0.19
CA MET A 1 -44.34 22.28 -0.53
C MET A 1 -43.06 22.93 0.02
N LYS A 2 -41.93 22.78 -0.69
CA LYS A 2 -41.25 23.83 -1.52
C LYS A 2 -40.72 24.97 -0.62
N GLU A 3 -39.43 25.27 -0.54
CA GLU A 3 -38.40 25.57 -1.57
C GLU A 3 -36.99 25.29 -0.96
N LEU A 4 -36.07 24.58 -1.62
CA LEU A 4 -35.07 25.01 -2.62
C LEU A 4 -33.90 25.86 -2.07
N GLY A 5 -32.74 25.20 -1.98
CA GLY A 5 -31.41 25.80 -1.84
C GLY A 5 -30.41 25.02 -2.70
N THR A 6 -30.59 25.12 -4.01
CA THR A 6 -29.66 24.67 -5.05
C THR A 6 -28.28 25.31 -4.89
N CYS A 7 -27.25 24.49 -4.71
CA CYS A 7 -25.92 24.79 -5.25
C CYS A 7 -25.64 23.78 -6.36
N ALA A 8 -25.68 24.28 -7.60
CA ALA A 8 -25.30 23.55 -8.80
C ALA A 8 -23.74 23.50 -8.91
N PRO A 9 -23.13 22.95 -9.99
CA PRO A 9 -22.17 21.86 -9.89
C PRO A 9 -20.74 22.30 -10.23
N TYR A 10 -19.83 22.16 -9.28
CA TYR A 10 -18.38 22.34 -9.47
C TYR A 10 -17.74 21.35 -8.48
N SER A 11 -17.02 20.28 -8.82
CA SER A 11 -16.17 19.98 -9.96
C SER A 11 -15.86 18.47 -9.94
N LEU A 12 -16.12 17.76 -11.04
CA LEU A 12 -15.45 16.47 -11.28
C LEU A 12 -14.04 16.81 -11.78
N PRO A 13 -12.97 16.29 -11.14
CA PRO A 13 -12.71 14.85 -11.18
C PRO A 13 -12.00 14.29 -9.93
N THR A 14 -12.70 14.09 -8.81
CA THR A 14 -12.12 13.28 -7.71
C THR A 14 -12.27 11.77 -7.94
N ILE A 15 -13.00 11.36 -8.99
CA ILE A 15 -13.32 9.95 -9.25
C ILE A 15 -12.18 9.23 -10.00
N LEU A 16 -11.32 9.95 -10.73
CA LEU A 16 -10.32 9.31 -11.59
C LEU A 16 -9.09 8.82 -10.82
N GLU A 17 -8.55 9.61 -9.89
CA GLU A 17 -7.34 9.23 -9.13
C GLU A 17 -7.61 8.12 -8.11
N ASN A 18 -8.80 8.10 -7.51
CA ASN A 18 -9.18 7.05 -6.56
C ASN A 18 -9.69 5.77 -7.25
N GLY A 19 -10.15 5.90 -8.50
CA GLY A 19 -10.69 4.80 -9.29
C GLY A 19 -9.65 3.75 -9.64
N VAL A 20 -8.44 4.17 -10.03
CA VAL A 20 -7.37 3.25 -10.46
C VAL A 20 -6.88 2.39 -9.30
N LEU A 21 -6.61 2.98 -8.12
CA LEU A 21 -6.16 2.21 -6.95
C LEU A 21 -7.24 1.24 -6.45
N LYS A 22 -8.51 1.63 -6.53
CA LYS A 22 -9.64 0.76 -6.18
C LYS A 22 -9.85 -0.35 -7.20
N LEU A 23 -9.66 -0.06 -8.50
CA LEU A 23 -9.73 -1.03 -9.60
C LEU A 23 -8.59 -2.07 -9.50
N LEU A 24 -7.36 -1.60 -9.25
CA LEU A 24 -6.19 -2.45 -8.99
C LEU A 24 -6.27 -3.16 -7.63
N SER A 25 -7.34 -2.93 -6.86
CA SER A 25 -7.55 -3.47 -5.51
C SER A 25 -6.43 -3.16 -4.52
N LEU A 26 -5.65 -2.09 -4.78
CA LEU A 26 -4.62 -1.56 -3.89
C LEU A 26 -5.23 -0.71 -2.77
N LEU A 27 -6.37 -0.07 -3.04
CA LEU A 27 -7.12 0.69 -2.04
C LEU A 27 -8.10 -0.22 -1.29
N GLN A 28 -7.66 -0.77 -0.17
CA GLN A 28 -8.44 -1.71 0.63
C GLN A 28 -8.99 -1.08 1.90
N SER A 29 -10.07 -1.67 2.44
CA SER A 29 -10.54 -1.27 3.76
C SER A 29 -9.53 -1.66 4.84
N PRO A 30 -9.44 -0.91 5.95
CA PRO A 30 -8.52 -1.23 7.06
C PRO A 30 -8.65 -2.68 7.56
N LYS A 31 -9.88 -3.22 7.57
CA LYS A 31 -10.16 -4.60 7.96
C LYS A 31 -9.42 -5.64 7.09
N LYS A 32 -9.25 -5.38 5.79
CA LYS A 32 -8.45 -6.23 4.89
C LYS A 32 -6.94 -5.97 5.03
N GLY A 33 -6.55 -4.75 5.41
CA GLY A 33 -5.18 -4.44 5.79
C GLY A 33 -4.70 -5.33 6.94
N ILE A 34 -5.50 -5.44 8.00
CA ILE A 34 -5.20 -6.29 9.17
C ILE A 34 -4.95 -7.75 8.75
N SER A 35 -5.78 -8.33 7.87
CA SER A 35 -5.56 -9.70 7.40
C SER A 35 -4.24 -9.88 6.65
N SER A 36 -3.75 -8.85 5.94
CA SER A 36 -2.47 -8.93 5.23
C SER A 36 -1.30 -8.97 6.21
N VAL A 37 -1.39 -8.22 7.32
CA VAL A 37 -0.40 -8.24 8.39
C VAL A 37 -0.41 -9.59 9.11
N LEU A 38 -1.60 -10.12 9.42
CA LEU A 38 -1.72 -11.44 10.05
C LEU A 38 -1.14 -12.54 9.16
N ASP A 39 -1.42 -12.52 7.86
CA ASP A 39 -0.82 -13.49 6.93
C ASP A 39 0.70 -13.38 6.88
N ALA A 40 1.26 -12.16 6.92
CA ALA A 40 2.70 -11.96 6.95
C ALA A 40 3.35 -12.45 8.25
N ALA A 41 2.66 -12.33 9.38
CA ALA A 41 3.14 -12.82 10.66
C ALA A 41 3.01 -14.34 10.80
N LEU A 42 2.01 -14.95 10.17
CA LEU A 42 1.72 -16.39 10.25
C LEU A 42 2.37 -17.20 9.11
N VAL A 43 3.03 -16.54 8.16
CA VAL A 43 3.72 -17.25 7.08
C VAL A 43 4.83 -18.12 7.67
N GLN A 44 5.02 -19.30 7.07
CA GLN A 44 6.06 -20.20 7.52
C GLN A 44 7.45 -19.56 7.32
N PRO A 45 8.43 -19.85 8.19
CA PRO A 45 9.74 -19.18 8.17
C PRO A 45 10.59 -19.50 6.93
N ASP A 46 10.26 -20.55 6.18
CA ASP A 46 10.86 -20.88 4.89
C ASP A 46 10.42 -19.91 3.77
N ILE A 47 9.31 -19.19 3.97
CA ILE A 47 8.80 -18.18 3.05
C ILE A 47 9.33 -16.81 3.48
N SER A 48 10.39 -16.35 2.80
CA SER A 48 10.99 -15.02 3.00
C SER A 48 11.00 -14.20 1.71
N GLY A 49 11.02 -12.88 1.85
CA GLY A 49 11.12 -11.94 0.71
C GLY A 49 9.86 -11.78 -0.14
N VAL A 50 8.72 -12.30 0.31
CA VAL A 50 7.43 -12.18 -0.39
C VAL A 50 6.64 -10.96 0.09
N TYR A 51 5.94 -10.31 -0.84
CA TYR A 51 5.06 -9.17 -0.54
C TYR A 51 3.62 -9.65 -0.38
N LEU A 52 3.19 -9.85 0.87
CA LEU A 52 1.84 -10.30 1.21
C LEU A 52 0.86 -9.12 1.25
N PHE A 53 -0.31 -9.30 0.63
CA PHE A 53 -1.27 -8.22 0.44
C PHE A 53 -2.68 -8.74 0.22
N SER A 54 -3.68 -8.06 0.78
CA SER A 54 -5.12 -8.34 0.67
C SER A 54 -5.68 -9.51 1.50
N GLY A 55 -4.88 -10.12 2.37
CA GLY A 55 -5.28 -11.29 3.14
C GLY A 55 -5.35 -12.59 2.31
N LYS A 56 -5.60 -13.71 2.99
CA LYS A 56 -5.68 -15.09 2.45
C LYS A 56 -4.40 -15.62 1.80
N GLY A 57 -3.23 -15.16 2.26
CA GLY A 57 -1.94 -15.59 1.72
C GLY A 57 -1.66 -15.07 0.31
N ARG A 58 -2.40 -14.05 -0.15
CA ARG A 58 -2.23 -13.49 -1.49
C ARG A 58 -0.96 -12.63 -1.53
N THR A 59 -0.17 -12.79 -2.58
CA THR A 59 1.05 -12.01 -2.81
C THR A 59 0.88 -11.04 -3.97
N ILE A 60 1.71 -10.00 -4.01
CA ILE A 60 1.87 -9.14 -5.18
C ILE A 60 3.32 -9.18 -5.64
N ASN A 61 3.52 -9.07 -6.94
CA ASN A 61 4.86 -8.82 -7.46
C ASN A 61 5.19 -7.35 -7.20
N SER A 62 6.26 -7.10 -6.46
CA SER A 62 6.82 -5.75 -6.35
C SER A 62 7.55 -5.38 -7.64
N SER A 63 7.94 -4.11 -7.74
CA SER A 63 8.73 -3.63 -8.87
C SER A 63 10.07 -4.36 -8.98
N ALA A 64 10.65 -4.40 -10.18
CA ALA A 64 12.01 -4.93 -10.38
C ALA A 64 13.05 -4.20 -9.52
N LEU A 65 12.85 -2.90 -9.30
CA LEU A 65 13.73 -2.07 -8.48
C LEU A 65 13.71 -2.46 -7.00
N SER A 66 12.55 -2.91 -6.48
CA SER A 66 12.40 -3.37 -5.09
C SER A 66 13.26 -4.60 -4.78
N HIS A 67 13.65 -5.37 -5.80
CA HIS A 67 14.52 -6.54 -5.64
C HIS A 67 16.01 -6.22 -5.80
N ASN A 68 16.37 -4.95 -6.07
CA ASN A 68 17.76 -4.55 -6.25
C ASN A 68 18.46 -4.40 -4.88
N SER A 69 19.17 -5.44 -4.45
CA SER A 69 19.89 -5.46 -3.17
C SER A 69 21.00 -4.41 -3.07
N LYS A 70 21.65 -4.07 -4.19
CA LYS A 70 22.65 -3.00 -4.23
C LYS A 70 22.02 -1.65 -3.95
N LEU A 71 20.86 -1.39 -4.55
CA LEU A 71 20.11 -0.16 -4.29
C LEU A 71 19.60 -0.13 -2.85
N ALA A 72 19.13 -1.24 -2.30
CA ALA A 72 18.63 -1.30 -0.92
C ALA A 72 19.72 -1.05 0.14
N HIS A 73 20.97 -1.37 -0.17
CA HIS A 73 22.10 -1.22 0.75
C HIS A 73 22.43 0.24 1.09
N GLU A 74 22.33 1.14 0.11
CA GLU A 74 22.67 2.56 0.30
C GLU A 74 21.71 3.27 1.27
N PRO A 75 20.37 3.21 1.09
CA PRO A 75 19.41 3.73 2.07
C PRO A 75 19.58 3.10 3.45
N TRP A 76 19.79 1.77 3.52
CA TRP A 76 20.02 1.09 4.80
C TRP A 76 21.21 1.68 5.56
N THR A 77 22.36 1.80 4.88
CA THR A 77 23.59 2.34 5.47
C THR A 77 23.41 3.79 5.90
N THR A 78 22.74 4.57 5.05
CA THR A 78 22.46 5.99 5.32
C THR A 78 21.57 6.16 6.54
N SER A 79 20.46 5.42 6.62
CA SER A 79 19.55 5.45 7.76
C SER A 79 20.20 4.97 9.05
N TYR A 80 21.02 3.92 8.98
CA TYR A 80 21.76 3.42 10.13
C TYR A 80 22.75 4.46 10.67
N ASN A 81 23.54 5.07 9.78
CA ASN A 81 24.50 6.11 10.16
C ASN A 81 23.80 7.34 10.75
N LEU A 82 22.66 7.74 10.17
CA LEU A 82 21.86 8.84 10.72
C LEU A 82 21.36 8.54 12.13
N PHE A 83 20.85 7.33 12.38
CA PHE A 83 20.36 6.91 13.70
C PHE A 83 21.50 6.81 14.73
N MET A 84 22.70 6.40 14.33
CA MET A 84 23.85 6.32 15.25
C MET A 84 24.50 7.68 15.55
N GLN A 85 24.19 8.71 14.76
CA GLN A 85 24.67 10.08 14.98
C GLN A 85 23.72 10.93 15.85
N SER A 86 22.53 10.44 16.20
CA SER A 86 21.55 11.11 17.07
C SER A 86 21.77 10.77 18.55
#